data_AF-Q11ZG9-F1
#
_entry.id   AF-Q11ZG9-F1
#
_cell.length_a   1.000
_cell.length_b   1.000
_cell.length_c   1.000
_cell.angle_alpha   90.00
_cell.angle_beta   90.00
_cell.angle_gamma   90.00
#
_symmetry.space_group_name_H-M   'P 1'
#
loop_
_entity.id
_entity.type
_entity.pdbx_description
1 polymer ?
#
loop_
_entity_poly.entity_id
_entity_poly.type
_entity_poly.pdbx_seq_one_letter_code
_entity_poly.pdbx_strand_id
1 'polypeptide(L)'
;MKSTSHIGFWIILALVGIFVVPFLVSAENLLTSLKREQASIARVFGDHYTDEITSAANLAHSLIFGTTGVQAGLNNLQHSQDDTRLAHQVGSNVATYFAQEADSKVRALSVQLYSVILRLIVLLAWLLILLPFVVAVIFDGFQMRHVKFASLGHQNPTAFSLGFHITILLCAVPLLSIIIPTYVVTPLFMPFWVIATALPFSFAIRHTQPIFTR
;
A
#
# COMPACT_ATOMS: atom_id res chain seq x y z
N MET A 1 24.36 8.58 -8.31
CA MET A 1 23.23 7.84 -8.91
C MET A 1 22.05 8.80 -9.04
N LYS A 2 21.32 8.83 -10.17
CA LYS A 2 20.17 9.74 -10.34
C LYS A 2 19.05 9.33 -9.37
N SER A 3 18.57 10.25 -8.53
CA SER A 3 17.51 10.01 -7.54
C SER A 3 16.20 9.47 -8.14
N THR A 4 15.91 9.81 -9.39
CA THR A 4 14.79 9.26 -10.17
C THR A 4 14.87 7.74 -10.33
N SER A 5 16.06 7.17 -10.34
CA SER A 5 16.25 5.71 -10.43
C SER A 5 15.83 5.00 -9.14
N HIS A 6 15.96 5.64 -7.98
CA HIS A 6 15.66 5.01 -6.69
C HIS A 6 14.17 4.97 -6.40
N ILE A 7 13.45 6.06 -6.68
CA ILE A 7 11.99 6.10 -6.55
C ILE A 7 11.35 5.11 -7.53
N GLY A 8 11.80 5.12 -8.79
CA GLY A 8 11.33 4.18 -9.81
C GLY A 8 11.54 2.72 -9.43
N PHE A 9 12.69 2.38 -8.83
CA PHE A 9 12.97 1.04 -8.33
C PHE A 9 11.92 0.56 -7.31
N TRP A 10 11.58 1.37 -6.30
CA TRP A 10 10.60 0.99 -5.28
C TRP A 10 9.19 0.86 -5.84
N ILE A 11 8.79 1.72 -6.78
CA ILE A 11 7.50 1.63 -7.47
C ILE A 11 7.42 0.35 -8.29
N ILE A 12 8.46 0.05 -9.08
CA ILE A 12 8.50 -1.19 -9.89
C ILE A 12 8.47 -2.41 -8.97
N LEU A 13 9.25 -2.41 -7.89
CA LEU A 13 9.25 -3.50 -6.91
C LEU A 13 7.86 -3.69 -6.30
N ALA A 14 7.18 -2.59 -5.98
CA ALA A 14 5.83 -2.63 -5.45
C ALA A 14 4.84 -3.23 -6.47
N LEU A 15 4.86 -2.75 -7.71
CA LEU A 15 3.99 -3.26 -8.78
C LEU A 15 4.23 -4.75 -9.04
N VAL A 16 5.49 -5.18 -9.14
CA VAL A 16 5.85 -6.59 -9.32
C VAL A 16 5.36 -7.42 -8.13
N GLY A 17 5.50 -6.91 -6.90
CA GLY A 17 5.04 -7.58 -5.70
C GLY A 17 3.54 -7.88 -5.70
N ILE A 18 2.70 -6.99 -6.22
CA ILE A 18 1.24 -7.21 -6.35
C ILE A 18 0.95 -8.48 -7.15
N PHE A 19 1.68 -8.71 -8.24
CA PHE A 19 1.48 -9.86 -9.11
C PHE A 19 2.18 -11.12 -8.61
N VAL A 20 3.32 -11.00 -7.93
CA VAL A 20 4.11 -12.15 -7.45
C VAL A 20 3.50 -12.79 -6.20
N VAL A 21 2.93 -11.99 -5.28
CA VAL A 21 2.38 -12.50 -4.01
C VAL A 21 1.33 -13.62 -4.20
N PRO A 22 0.35 -13.53 -5.11
CA PRO A 22 -0.62 -14.58 -5.38
C PRO A 22 -0.02 -15.92 -5.84
N PHE A 23 1.18 -15.91 -6.41
CA PHE A 23 1.87 -17.15 -6.78
C PHE A 23 2.49 -17.85 -5.57
N LEU A 24 2.90 -17.07 -4.57
CA LEU A 24 3.57 -17.55 -3.36
C LEU A 24 2.60 -17.91 -2.22
N VAL A 25 1.42 -17.31 -2.20
CA VAL A 25 0.44 -17.45 -1.10
C VAL A 25 -0.89 -17.97 -1.64
N SER A 26 -1.50 -18.94 -0.95
CA SER A 26 -2.82 -19.46 -1.33
C SER A 26 -3.94 -18.44 -1.11
N ALA A 27 -5.01 -18.55 -1.91
CA ALA A 27 -6.18 -17.68 -1.82
C ALA A 27 -6.82 -17.68 -0.42
N GLU A 28 -6.84 -18.84 0.26
CA GLU A 28 -7.40 -19.01 1.60
C GLU A 28 -6.63 -18.22 2.66
N ASN A 29 -5.30 -18.21 2.57
CA ASN A 29 -4.43 -17.44 3.46
C ASN A 29 -4.61 -15.93 3.24
N LEU A 30 -4.75 -15.51 1.98
CA LEU A 30 -5.04 -14.11 1.64
C LEU A 30 -6.40 -13.67 2.17
N LEU A 31 -7.45 -14.49 2.02
CA LEU A 31 -8.78 -14.22 2.56
C LEU A 31 -8.79 -14.14 4.09
N THR A 32 -8.06 -15.04 4.74
CA THR A 32 -7.92 -15.02 6.21
C THR A 32 -7.13 -13.80 6.69
N SER A 33 -6.14 -13.35 5.92
CA SER A 33 -5.45 -12.08 6.19
C SER A 33 -6.39 -10.89 6.04
N LEU A 34 -7.13 -10.81 4.93
CA LEU A 34 -8.11 -9.75 4.67
C LEU A 34 -9.17 -9.64 5.76
N LYS A 35 -9.71 -10.76 6.26
CA LYS A 35 -10.66 -10.77 7.38
C LYS A 35 -10.04 -10.19 8.66
N ARG A 36 -8.79 -10.56 8.97
CA ARG A 36 -8.07 -10.00 10.12
C ARG A 36 -7.79 -8.51 9.96
N GLU A 37 -7.56 -8.05 8.73
CA GLU A 37 -7.40 -6.62 8.44
C GLU A 37 -8.69 -5.83 8.67
N GLN A 38 -9.82 -6.31 8.15
CA GLN A 38 -11.10 -5.67 8.40
C GLN A 38 -11.42 -5.60 9.90
N ALA A 39 -11.17 -6.68 10.65
CA ALA A 39 -11.31 -6.68 12.10
C ALA A 39 -10.36 -5.68 12.81
N SER A 40 -9.15 -5.48 12.28
CA SER A 40 -8.19 -4.50 12.78
C SER A 40 -8.64 -3.07 12.48
N ILE A 41 -9.19 -2.83 11.29
CA ILE A 41 -9.78 -1.54 10.89
C ILE A 41 -10.98 -1.21 11.80
N ALA A 42 -11.89 -2.16 12.02
CA ALA A 42 -13.03 -2.01 12.93
C ALA A 42 -12.61 -1.67 14.35
N ARG A 43 -11.54 -2.30 14.84
CA ARG A 43 -11.01 -2.00 16.17
C ARG A 43 -10.44 -0.58 16.30
N VAL A 44 -9.85 -0.03 15.23
CA VAL A 44 -9.15 1.26 15.28
C VAL A 44 -10.07 2.43 14.91
N PHE A 45 -10.88 2.27 13.86
CA PHE A 45 -11.76 3.32 13.35
C PHE A 45 -13.21 3.19 13.85
N GLY A 46 -13.60 2.03 14.37
CA GLY A 46 -14.99 1.73 14.69
C GLY A 46 -15.78 1.20 13.49
N ASP A 47 -16.96 0.65 13.76
CA ASP A 47 -17.77 -0.06 12.76
C ASP A 47 -18.24 0.86 11.63
N HIS A 48 -18.71 2.07 11.96
CA HIS A 48 -19.21 3.04 10.98
C HIS A 48 -18.16 3.40 9.90
N TYR A 49 -16.94 3.75 10.32
CA TYR A 49 -15.86 4.09 9.38
C TYR A 49 -15.32 2.86 8.64
N THR A 50 -15.46 1.66 9.21
CA THR A 50 -15.10 0.42 8.53
C THR A 50 -16.03 0.15 7.36
N ASP A 51 -17.32 0.41 7.52
CA ASP A 51 -18.30 0.30 6.44
C ASP A 51 -18.02 1.31 5.32
N GLU A 52 -17.65 2.55 5.66
CA GLU A 52 -17.25 3.56 4.68
C GLU A 52 -15.98 3.17 3.91
N ILE A 53 -14.92 2.74 4.62
CA ILE A 53 -13.66 2.28 4.02
C ILE A 53 -13.91 1.08 3.10
N THR A 54 -14.72 0.12 3.54
CA THR A 54 -15.05 -1.08 2.76
C THR A 54 -15.91 -0.72 1.54
N SER A 55 -16.85 0.22 1.68
CA SER A 55 -17.68 0.71 0.57
C SER A 55 -16.85 1.45 -0.47
N ALA A 56 -15.91 2.30 -0.03
CA ALA A 56 -14.96 2.96 -0.91
C ALA A 56 -14.05 1.94 -1.63
N ALA A 57 -13.61 0.88 -0.94
CA ALA A 57 -12.81 -0.18 -1.53
C ALA A 57 -13.60 -0.96 -2.58
N ASN A 58 -14.86 -1.30 -2.29
CA ASN A 58 -15.76 -1.96 -3.24
C ASN A 58 -15.99 -1.10 -4.49
N LEU A 59 -16.25 0.21 -4.31
CA LEU A 59 -16.42 1.15 -5.41
C LEU A 59 -15.15 1.24 -6.26
N ALA A 60 -14.00 1.50 -5.64
CA ALA A 60 -12.72 1.60 -6.34
C ALA A 60 -12.40 0.32 -7.11
N HIS A 61 -12.60 -0.84 -6.49
CA HIS A 61 -12.42 -2.13 -7.14
C HIS A 61 -13.38 -2.31 -8.33
N SER A 62 -14.65 -1.92 -8.16
CA SER A 62 -15.66 -2.03 -9.21
C SER A 62 -15.37 -1.14 -10.43
N LEU A 63 -14.78 0.04 -10.20
CA LEU A 63 -14.39 0.97 -11.26
C LEU A 63 -13.16 0.48 -12.03
N ILE A 64 -12.19 -0.12 -11.34
CA ILE A 64 -10.92 -0.55 -11.95
C ILE A 64 -11.08 -1.91 -12.65
N PHE A 65 -11.83 -2.84 -12.07
CA PHE A 65 -11.89 -4.24 -12.49
C PHE A 65 -13.30 -4.73 -12.89
N GLY A 66 -14.32 -3.86 -12.84
CA GLY A 66 -15.73 -4.22 -13.09
C GLY A 66 -16.44 -4.79 -11.85
N THR A 67 -17.72 -5.16 -11.95
CA THR A 67 -18.44 -5.86 -10.85
C THR A 67 -17.77 -7.19 -10.54
N THR A 68 -16.95 -7.22 -9.50
CA THR A 68 -16.05 -8.35 -9.23
C THR A 68 -16.55 -9.25 -8.12
N GLY A 69 -16.40 -10.55 -8.36
CA GLY A 69 -16.80 -11.66 -7.48
C GLY A 69 -15.93 -11.91 -6.25
N VAL A 70 -15.38 -10.88 -5.59
CA VAL A 70 -14.77 -11.07 -4.24
C VAL A 70 -15.87 -11.39 -3.21
N GLN A 71 -17.03 -10.76 -3.36
CA GLN A 71 -18.23 -11.06 -2.55
C GLN A 71 -18.86 -12.41 -2.96
N ALA A 72 -18.81 -12.75 -4.26
CA ALA A 72 -19.15 -14.09 -4.75
C ALA A 72 -18.15 -15.15 -4.26
N GLY A 73 -16.85 -14.86 -4.12
CA GLY A 73 -15.85 -15.79 -3.59
C GLY A 73 -15.85 -15.92 -2.06
N LEU A 74 -16.44 -14.96 -1.35
CA LEU A 74 -16.77 -15.03 0.07
C LEU A 74 -18.10 -15.77 0.31
N ASN A 75 -19.11 -15.60 -0.56
CA ASN A 75 -20.39 -16.31 -0.50
C ASN A 75 -20.32 -17.73 -1.11
N ASN A 76 -19.46 -17.99 -2.10
CA ASN A 76 -19.22 -19.30 -2.72
C ASN A 76 -18.35 -20.21 -1.84
N LEU A 77 -17.76 -19.69 -0.76
CA LEU A 77 -17.23 -20.57 0.30
C LEU A 77 -18.35 -21.35 1.01
N GLN A 78 -19.63 -21.03 0.79
CA GLN A 78 -20.78 -21.87 1.13
C GLN A 78 -21.33 -22.69 -0.03
N HIS A 79 -20.95 -22.46 -1.29
CA HIS A 79 -21.54 -23.10 -2.47
C HIS A 79 -20.52 -23.47 -3.57
N SER A 80 -19.39 -24.07 -3.18
CA SER A 80 -18.43 -24.65 -4.13
C SER A 80 -18.87 -26.05 -4.58
N GLN A 81 -20.04 -26.18 -5.21
CA GLN A 81 -20.45 -27.41 -5.90
C GLN A 81 -20.96 -27.22 -7.35
N ASP A 82 -21.17 -26.00 -7.84
CA ASP A 82 -21.84 -25.81 -9.15
C ASP A 82 -20.93 -25.49 -10.36
N ASP A 83 -19.65 -25.15 -10.17
CA ASP A 83 -18.75 -24.80 -11.30
C ASP A 83 -18.01 -25.99 -11.94
N THR A 84 -18.25 -27.22 -11.46
CA THR A 84 -17.69 -28.46 -12.04
C THR A 84 -18.30 -28.84 -13.40
N ARG A 85 -19.37 -28.17 -13.85
CA ARG A 85 -20.17 -28.64 -14.99
C ARG A 85 -19.58 -28.39 -16.38
N LEU A 86 -18.57 -27.51 -16.52
CA LEU A 86 -17.91 -27.23 -17.80
C LEU A 86 -16.55 -27.94 -17.97
N ALA A 87 -15.95 -28.44 -16.88
CA ALA A 87 -14.68 -29.16 -16.93
C ALA A 87 -14.82 -30.64 -17.35
N HIS A 88 -16.03 -31.21 -17.28
CA HIS A 88 -16.28 -32.61 -17.65
C HIS A 88 -16.42 -32.89 -19.15
N GLN A 89 -16.32 -31.88 -20.02
CA GLN A 89 -16.35 -32.08 -21.48
C GLN A 89 -14.98 -32.35 -22.11
N VAL A 90 -13.88 -32.24 -21.36
CA VAL A 90 -12.53 -32.58 -21.83
C VAL A 90 -11.90 -33.59 -20.88
N GLY A 91 -11.99 -34.87 -21.25
CA GLY A 91 -11.61 -36.04 -20.43
C GLY A 91 -10.11 -36.20 -20.20
N SER A 92 -9.51 -35.29 -19.43
CA SER A 92 -8.12 -35.39 -18.96
C SER A 92 -8.01 -34.90 -17.52
N ASN A 93 -7.64 -35.80 -16.60
CA ASN A 93 -7.36 -35.48 -15.19
C ASN A 93 -6.26 -34.42 -15.02
N VAL A 94 -5.47 -34.18 -16.07
CA VAL A 94 -4.43 -33.16 -16.13
C VAL A 94 -5.04 -31.78 -16.45
N ALA A 95 -6.05 -31.72 -17.33
CA ALA A 95 -6.75 -30.48 -17.66
C ALA A 95 -7.58 -29.96 -16.48
N THR A 96 -8.19 -30.86 -15.70
CA THR A 96 -8.92 -30.48 -14.48
C THR A 96 -7.97 -29.96 -13.39
N TYR A 97 -6.80 -30.58 -13.21
CA TYR A 97 -5.77 -30.09 -12.30
C TYR A 97 -5.25 -28.70 -12.70
N PHE A 98 -4.92 -28.50 -13.99
CA PHE A 98 -4.50 -27.19 -14.49
C PHE A 98 -5.61 -26.13 -14.41
N ALA A 99 -6.87 -26.50 -14.63
CA ALA A 99 -8.01 -25.58 -14.49
C ALA A 99 -8.25 -25.19 -13.03
N GLN A 100 -8.15 -26.14 -12.09
CA GLN A 100 -8.28 -25.88 -10.65
C GLN A 100 -7.12 -25.01 -10.13
N GLU A 101 -5.89 -25.28 -10.56
CA GLU A 101 -4.74 -24.46 -10.21
C GLU A 101 -4.86 -23.05 -10.82
N ALA A 102 -5.26 -22.93 -12.09
CA ALA A 102 -5.47 -21.64 -12.73
C ALA A 102 -6.57 -20.82 -12.03
N ASP A 103 -7.69 -21.45 -11.68
CA ASP A 103 -8.78 -20.81 -10.93
C ASP A 103 -8.32 -20.34 -9.54
N SER A 104 -7.56 -21.18 -8.83
CA SER A 104 -7.03 -20.85 -7.50
C SER A 104 -6.10 -19.62 -7.54
N LYS A 105 -5.28 -19.49 -8.59
CA LYS A 105 -4.33 -18.37 -8.75
C LYS A 105 -5.04 -17.10 -9.19
N VAL A 106 -6.04 -17.20 -10.07
CA VAL A 106 -6.90 -16.07 -10.46
C VAL A 106 -7.67 -15.55 -9.25
N ARG A 107 -8.19 -16.46 -8.41
CA ARG A 107 -8.84 -16.12 -7.14
C ARG A 107 -7.86 -15.45 -6.17
N ALA A 108 -6.65 -15.99 -6.00
CA ALA A 108 -5.62 -15.39 -5.16
C ALA A 108 -5.25 -13.98 -5.63
N LEU A 109 -5.10 -13.78 -6.94
CA LEU A 109 -4.84 -12.46 -7.54
C LEU A 109 -5.97 -11.49 -7.27
N SER A 110 -7.23 -11.91 -7.41
CA SER A 110 -8.39 -11.08 -7.15
C SER A 110 -8.45 -10.63 -5.68
N VAL A 111 -8.20 -11.53 -4.74
CA VAL A 111 -8.16 -11.21 -3.31
C VAL A 111 -7.01 -10.26 -2.99
N GLN A 112 -5.84 -10.46 -3.62
CA GLN A 112 -4.69 -9.59 -3.45
C GLN A 112 -4.95 -8.17 -3.96
N LEU A 113 -5.53 -8.02 -5.15
CA LEU A 113 -5.88 -6.72 -5.72
C LEU A 113 -6.86 -5.97 -4.82
N TYR A 114 -7.86 -6.67 -4.29
CA TYR A 114 -8.79 -6.10 -3.33
C TYR A 114 -8.12 -5.67 -2.02
N SER A 115 -7.27 -6.52 -1.44
CA SER A 115 -6.51 -6.19 -0.22
C SER A 115 -5.61 -4.96 -0.45
N VAL A 116 -4.94 -4.85 -1.60
CA VAL A 116 -4.15 -3.67 -1.98
C VAL A 116 -5.00 -2.41 -2.01
N ILE A 117 -6.18 -2.46 -2.64
CA ILE A 117 -7.11 -1.31 -2.69
C ILE A 117 -7.58 -0.92 -1.28
N LEU A 118 -8.00 -1.89 -0.47
CA LEU A 118 -8.44 -1.64 0.91
C LEU A 118 -7.33 -0.96 1.72
N ARG A 119 -6.11 -1.49 1.68
CA ARG A 119 -4.95 -0.95 2.40
C ARG A 119 -4.55 0.44 1.88
N LEU A 120 -4.70 0.69 0.58
CA LEU A 120 -4.47 2.02 -0.01
C LEU A 120 -5.49 3.04 0.52
N ILE A 121 -6.76 2.68 0.63
CA ILE A 121 -7.80 3.56 1.18
C ILE A 121 -7.54 3.86 2.66
N VAL A 122 -7.17 2.84 3.45
CA VAL A 122 -6.76 3.05 4.85
C VAL A 122 -5.55 3.98 4.96
N LEU A 123 -4.55 3.83 4.07
CA LEU A 123 -3.40 4.74 4.00
C LEU A 123 -3.85 6.17 3.69
N LEU A 124 -4.74 6.36 2.70
CA LEU A 124 -5.25 7.68 2.34
C LEU A 124 -6.05 8.33 3.47
N ALA A 125 -6.88 7.56 4.17
CA ALA A 125 -7.62 8.03 5.34
C ALA A 125 -6.68 8.57 6.43
N TRP A 126 -5.61 7.82 6.74
CA TRP A 126 -4.60 8.28 7.69
C TRP A 126 -3.81 9.48 7.21
N LEU A 127 -3.42 9.52 5.93
CA LEU A 127 -2.71 10.67 5.36
C LEU A 127 -3.57 11.94 5.42
N LEU A 128 -4.90 11.82 5.23
CA LEU A 128 -5.82 12.94 5.36
C LEU A 128 -5.90 13.45 6.81
N ILE A 129 -6.02 12.54 7.78
CA ILE A 129 -6.02 12.87 9.21
C ILE A 129 -4.70 13.55 9.63
N LEU A 130 -3.58 13.05 9.12
CA LEU A 130 -2.24 13.52 9.47
C LEU A 130 -1.75 14.68 8.59
N LEU A 131 -2.54 15.12 7.61
CA LEU A 131 -2.18 16.17 6.67
C LEU A 131 -1.75 17.47 7.38
N PRO A 132 -2.47 17.99 8.40
CA PRO A 132 -2.05 19.21 9.10
C PRO A 132 -0.67 19.07 9.73
N PHE A 133 -0.35 17.89 10.29
CA PHE A 133 0.96 17.60 10.87
C PHE A 133 2.06 17.58 9.80
N VAL A 134 1.83 16.90 8.68
CA VAL A 134 2.79 16.86 7.56
C VAL A 134 3.07 18.26 7.04
N VAL A 135 2.02 19.07 6.86
CA VAL A 135 2.14 20.47 6.45
C VAL A 135 2.96 21.27 7.45
N ALA A 136 2.70 21.14 8.75
CA ALA A 136 3.47 21.83 9.79
C ALA A 136 4.97 21.48 9.75
N VAL A 137 5.32 20.20 9.58
CA VAL A 137 6.72 19.76 9.50
C VAL A 137 7.43 20.30 8.26
N ILE A 138 6.72 20.41 7.13
CA ILE A 138 7.25 21.01 5.91
C ILE A 138 7.54 22.51 6.13
N PHE A 139 6.58 23.23 6.73
CA PHE A 139 6.75 24.64 7.06
C PHE A 139 7.92 24.88 8.03
N ASP A 140 8.07 24.04 9.06
CA ASP A 140 9.21 24.09 9.97
C ASP A 140 10.55 23.89 9.22
N GLY A 141 10.62 22.91 8.32
CA GLY A 141 11.79 22.69 7.46
C GLY A 141 12.17 23.92 6.64
N PHE A 142 11.17 24.58 6.04
CA PHE A 142 11.38 25.84 5.29
C PHE A 142 11.79 27.00 6.20
N GLN A 143 11.20 27.13 7.39
CA GLN A 143 11.55 28.19 8.33
C GLN A 143 12.99 28.03 8.83
N MET A 144 13.40 26.79 9.16
CA MET A 144 14.77 26.50 9.56
C MET A 144 15.77 26.76 8.44
N ARG A 145 15.38 26.51 7.19
CA ARG A 145 16.16 26.91 6.02
C ARG A 145 16.31 28.44 5.95
N HIS A 146 15.24 29.19 6.16
CA HIS A 146 15.26 30.66 6.15
C HIS A 146 16.17 31.24 7.25
N VAL A 147 16.04 30.74 8.49
CA VAL A 147 16.92 31.12 9.61
C VAL A 147 18.38 30.86 9.26
N LYS A 148 18.68 29.70 8.68
CA LYS A 148 20.04 29.33 8.27
C LYS A 148 20.59 30.22 7.17
N PHE A 149 19.77 30.66 6.21
CA PHE A 149 20.19 31.64 5.21
C PHE A 149 20.47 33.01 5.85
N ALA A 150 19.59 33.47 6.74
CA ALA A 150 19.76 34.75 7.44
C ALA A 150 21.02 34.76 8.33
N SER A 151 21.39 33.61 8.90
CA SER A 151 22.59 33.46 9.74
C SER A 151 23.86 33.15 8.94
N LEU A 152 23.84 33.21 7.60
CA LEU A 152 24.93 32.79 6.71
C LEU A 152 25.42 31.34 6.97
N GLY A 153 24.53 30.48 7.45
CA GLY A 153 24.81 29.09 7.77
C GLY A 153 25.11 28.25 6.54
N HIS A 154 26.10 27.36 6.65
CA HIS A 154 26.57 26.54 5.53
C HIS A 154 25.54 25.49 5.07
N GLN A 155 25.15 25.52 3.79
CA GLN A 155 24.35 24.47 3.18
C GLN A 155 25.20 23.23 2.93
N ASN A 156 24.75 22.06 3.39
CA ASN A 156 25.51 20.82 3.31
C ASN A 156 24.82 19.84 2.34
N PRO A 157 25.34 19.67 1.11
CA PRO A 157 24.75 18.78 0.10
C PRO A 157 24.71 17.31 0.54
N THR A 158 25.69 16.88 1.33
CA THR A 158 25.74 15.51 1.88
C THR A 158 24.60 15.27 2.87
N ALA A 159 24.32 16.25 3.74
CA ALA A 159 23.21 16.20 4.68
C ALA A 159 21.84 16.18 3.95
N PHE A 160 21.69 17.00 2.90
CA PHE A 160 20.52 16.95 2.02
C PHE A 160 20.34 15.56 1.41
N SER A 161 21.39 15.03 0.78
CA SER A 161 21.37 13.71 0.14
C SER A 161 20.99 12.63 1.14
N LEU A 162 21.62 12.60 2.32
CA LEU A 162 21.32 11.62 3.35
C LEU A 162 19.85 11.67 3.82
N GLY A 163 19.37 12.86 4.19
CA GLY A 163 17.98 13.04 4.62
C GLY A 163 16.97 12.63 3.56
N PHE A 164 17.25 12.97 2.29
CA PHE A 164 16.39 12.62 1.17
C PHE A 164 16.36 11.11 0.91
N HIS A 165 17.51 10.41 0.96
CA HIS A 165 17.54 8.95 0.78
C HIS A 165 16.86 8.21 1.92
N ILE A 166 17.03 8.67 3.16
CA ILE A 166 16.31 8.11 4.32
C ILE A 166 14.80 8.32 4.14
N THR A 167 14.38 9.51 3.69
CA THR A 167 12.96 9.78 3.41
C THR A 167 12.42 8.83 2.35
N ILE A 168 13.13 8.63 1.23
CA ILE A 168 12.71 7.68 0.18
C ILE A 168 12.56 6.27 0.76
N LEU A 169 13.54 5.81 1.54
CA LEU A 169 13.50 4.48 2.15
C LEU A 169 12.29 4.32 3.06
N LEU A 170 12.01 5.32 3.90
CA LEU A 170 10.84 5.30 4.79
C LEU A 170 9.52 5.40 4.02
N CYS A 171 9.46 6.16 2.92
CA CYS A 171 8.31 6.20 2.02
C CYS A 171 8.04 4.86 1.31
N ALA A 172 9.07 4.02 1.13
CA ALA A 172 8.90 2.69 0.54
C ALA A 172 8.25 1.69 1.50
N VAL A 173 8.37 1.88 2.82
CA VAL A 173 7.81 0.98 3.85
C VAL A 173 6.29 0.77 3.69
N PRO A 174 5.43 1.81 3.65
CA PRO A 174 4.00 1.61 3.50
C PRO A 174 3.65 0.96 2.16
N LEU A 175 4.37 1.28 1.07
CA LEU A 175 4.16 0.68 -0.25
C LEU A 175 4.37 -0.84 -0.20
N LEU A 176 5.44 -1.29 0.45
CA LEU A 176 5.70 -2.73 0.65
C LEU A 176 4.68 -3.36 1.61
N SER A 177 4.28 -2.63 2.65
CA SER A 177 3.27 -3.12 3.60
C SER A 177 1.90 -3.36 2.95
N ILE A 178 1.54 -2.55 1.95
CA ILE A 178 0.30 -2.71 1.16
C ILE A 178 0.29 -4.03 0.40
N ILE A 179 1.47 -4.56 0.04
CA ILE A 179 1.59 -5.75 -0.80
C ILE A 179 1.70 -7.01 0.02
N ILE A 180 2.47 -6.97 1.11
CA ILE A 180 2.83 -8.17 1.86
C ILE A 180 1.64 -8.63 2.70
N PRO A 181 1.08 -9.85 2.47
CA PRO A 181 -0.13 -10.30 3.14
C PRO A 181 0.13 -10.91 4.52
N THR A 182 1.39 -11.13 4.90
CA THR A 182 1.78 -11.97 6.04
C THR A 182 1.64 -11.29 7.40
N TYR A 183 1.59 -9.96 7.46
CA TYR A 183 1.44 -9.21 8.70
C TYR A 183 0.24 -8.28 8.61
N VAL A 184 -0.69 -8.44 9.56
CA VAL A 184 -1.75 -7.45 9.79
C VAL A 184 -1.05 -6.22 10.34
N VAL A 185 -0.74 -5.27 9.48
CA VAL A 185 -0.23 -3.98 9.92
C VAL A 185 -1.40 -3.25 10.54
N THR A 186 -1.43 -3.20 11.86
CA THR A 186 -2.46 -2.46 12.59
C THR A 186 -2.50 -1.03 12.04
N PRO A 187 -3.67 -0.47 11.72
CA PRO A 187 -3.77 0.89 11.19
C PRO A 187 -3.08 1.95 12.08
N LEU A 188 -2.95 1.68 13.39
CA LEU A 188 -2.20 2.51 14.35
C LEU A 188 -0.71 2.67 14.02
N PHE A 189 -0.13 1.85 13.16
CA PHE A 189 1.26 2.02 12.68
C PHE A 189 1.44 3.35 11.92
N MET A 190 0.38 3.85 11.27
CA MET A 190 0.47 4.96 10.32
C MET A 190 0.92 6.29 10.94
N PRO A 191 0.38 6.75 12.08
CA PRO A 191 0.90 7.93 12.78
C PRO A 191 2.40 7.87 13.08
N PHE A 192 2.88 6.75 13.61
CA PHE A 192 4.30 6.58 13.95
C PHE A 192 5.19 6.61 12.71
N TRP A 193 4.74 5.95 11.63
CA TRP A 193 5.45 5.95 10.36
C TRP A 193 5.51 7.36 9.74
N VAL A 194 4.41 8.11 9.75
CA VAL A 194 4.38 9.49 9.25
C VAL A 194 5.36 10.36 10.02
N ILE A 195 5.36 10.29 11.36
CA ILE A 195 6.30 11.03 12.20
C ILE A 195 7.75 10.65 11.87
N ALA A 196 8.04 9.35 11.79
CA ALA A 196 9.37 8.85 11.47
C ALA A 196 9.86 9.32 10.09
N THR A 197 8.96 9.44 9.11
CA THR A 197 9.28 9.89 7.74
C THR A 197 9.40 11.42 7.65
N ALA A 198 8.59 12.15 8.43
CA ALA A 198 8.55 13.61 8.37
C ALA A 198 9.85 14.26 8.90
N LEU A 199 10.50 13.65 9.90
CA LEU A 199 11.75 14.14 10.48
C LEU A 199 12.93 14.22 9.46
N PRO A 200 13.33 13.13 8.78
CA PRO A 200 14.39 13.18 7.78
C PRO A 200 14.00 14.03 6.58
N PHE A 201 12.70 14.16 6.28
CA PHE A 201 12.24 15.05 5.22
C PHE A 201 12.43 16.53 5.56
N SER A 202 12.03 16.96 6.76
CA SER A 202 12.30 18.32 7.24
C SER A 202 13.80 18.61 7.33
N PHE A 203 14.59 17.62 7.79
CA PHE A 203 16.04 17.69 7.78
C PHE A 203 16.61 17.90 6.36
N ALA A 204 16.09 17.18 5.35
CA ALA A 204 16.49 17.38 3.98
C ALA A 204 16.13 18.80 3.48
N ILE A 205 14.91 19.27 3.74
CA ILE A 205 14.46 20.63 3.35
C ILE A 205 15.41 21.71 3.89
N ARG A 206 15.81 21.62 5.17
CA ARG A 206 16.77 22.55 5.81
C ARG A 206 18.10 22.69 5.05
N HIS A 207 18.54 21.63 4.37
CA HIS A 207 19.82 21.57 3.66
C HIS A 207 19.71 21.74 2.14
N THR A 208 18.52 22.05 1.63
CA THR A 208 18.28 22.17 0.19
C THR A 208 18.93 23.43 -0.38
N GLN A 209 19.77 23.27 -1.40
CA GLN A 209 20.43 24.38 -2.09
C GLN A 209 19.38 25.31 -2.75
N PRO A 210 19.63 26.62 -2.79
CA PRO A 210 18.76 27.53 -3.53
C PRO A 210 18.80 27.17 -5.01
N ILE A 211 17.63 26.88 -5.59
CA ILE A 211 17.48 26.58 -7.03
C ILE A 211 17.68 27.86 -7.87
N PHE A 212 17.53 29.04 -7.24
CA PHE A 212 17.70 30.34 -7.86
C PHE A 212 18.87 31.09 -7.23
N THR A 213 20.06 30.83 -7.76
CA THR A 213 21.15 31.81 -7.84
C THR A 213 21.51 31.96 -9.32
N ARG A 214 20.61 32.61 -10.06
CA ARG A 214 20.91 33.36 -11.28
C ARG A 214 20.19 34.70 -11.14
#